data_AF-A0A0C2JVN7-F1
#
_entry.id   AF-A0A0C2JVN7-F1
#
_cell.length_a   1.000
_cell.length_b   1.000
_cell.length_c   1.000
_cell.angle_alpha   90.00
_cell.angle_beta   90.00
_cell.angle_gamma   90.00
#
_symmetry.space_group_name_H-M   'P 1'
#
loop_
_entity.id
_entity.type
_entity.pdbx_description
1 polymer ?
#
loop_
_entity_poly.entity_id
_entity_poly.type
_entity_poly.pdbx_seq_one_letter_code
_entity_poly.pdbx_strand_id
1 'polypeptide(L)'
;MDMKEFNFIRFCFDYLYISIQVYFAKYSIEDLTVEDQFLFIQHLIKSMSILDLDTTTLNVDIIKGSLERILMYPSLNLHYQYLCGLFIFDVLDISCYCPLYSFNSLTRIKRFLINVIRSLSDQVYVRKLKEEHTILLYEDLKKNHLSIITKDLIHTIFSGCKTFKMKSYKIKFVEHGRSTEFKTYKKIMEMTVYIFNKSNYLDKIMADDCVSSCDSNSRNSSSISSTTDNSETISDNRSVPAKFTPKFLFQLSEFHKLWSWFNLVYEYKFIYGDINSKFTDLKFLSKH
;
A
#
# COMPACT_ATOMS: atom_id res chain seq x y z
N MET A 1 -6.16 21.84 12.53
CA MET A 1 -7.38 21.03 12.56
C MET A 1 -7.89 21.04 13.98
N ASP A 2 -9.05 21.64 14.22
CA ASP A 2 -9.74 21.63 15.51
C ASP A 2 -10.45 20.29 15.74
N MET A 3 -10.75 19.97 17.00
CA MET A 3 -11.50 18.77 17.37
C MET A 3 -12.90 18.76 16.74
N LYS A 4 -13.52 19.93 16.53
CA LYS A 4 -14.80 20.06 15.82
C LYS A 4 -14.70 19.64 14.36
N GLU A 5 -13.65 20.07 13.65
CA GLU A 5 -13.40 19.69 12.25
C GLU A 5 -13.16 18.17 12.15
N PHE A 6 -12.42 17.59 13.10
CA PHE A 6 -12.17 16.16 13.14
C PHE A 6 -13.46 15.35 13.38
N ASN A 7 -14.29 15.77 14.34
CA ASN A 7 -15.57 15.11 14.61
C ASN A 7 -16.54 15.23 13.43
N PHE A 8 -16.57 16.37 12.72
CA PHE A 8 -17.37 16.54 11.51
C PHE A 8 -16.90 15.60 10.38
N ILE A 9 -15.59 15.51 10.12
CA ILE A 9 -15.07 14.58 9.11
C ILE A 9 -15.33 13.12 9.51
N ARG A 10 -15.18 12.76 10.79
CA ARG A 10 -15.52 11.41 11.29
C ARG A 10 -17.01 11.08 11.05
N PHE A 11 -17.92 12.01 11.33
CA PHE A 11 -19.35 11.86 11.05
C PHE A 11 -19.65 11.67 9.56
N CYS A 12 -18.99 12.41 8.67
CA CYS A 12 -19.16 12.26 7.23
C CYS A 12 -18.67 10.89 6.71
N PHE A 13 -17.57 10.36 7.26
CA PHE A 13 -17.12 8.99 6.94
C PHE A 13 -18.08 7.92 7.47
N ASP A 14 -18.59 8.07 8.69
CA ASP A 14 -19.55 7.14 9.31
C ASP A 14 -20.87 7.08 8.53
N TYR A 15 -21.46 8.24 8.22
CA TYR A 15 -22.67 8.34 7.40
C TYR A 15 -22.50 7.71 6.00
N LEU A 16 -21.36 7.95 5.34
CA LEU A 16 -21.11 7.41 4.01
C LEU A 16 -20.82 5.90 4.06
N TYR A 17 -20.11 5.41 5.07
CA TYR A 17 -19.94 3.98 5.32
C TYR A 17 -21.30 3.28 5.51
N ILE A 18 -22.17 3.80 6.38
CA ILE A 18 -23.53 3.27 6.59
C ILE A 18 -24.34 3.28 5.29
N SER A 19 -24.26 4.37 4.51
CA SER A 19 -24.94 4.48 3.22
C SER A 19 -24.48 3.41 2.21
N ILE A 20 -23.19 3.09 2.21
CA ILE A 20 -22.59 2.05 1.35
C ILE A 20 -23.01 0.63 1.80
N GLN A 21 -23.09 0.37 3.11
CA GLN A 21 -23.64 -0.90 3.62
C GLN A 21 -25.12 -1.08 3.20
N VAL A 22 -25.92 -0.02 3.27
CA VAL A 22 -27.33 -0.02 2.81
C VAL A 22 -27.45 -0.19 1.29
N TYR A 23 -26.44 0.23 0.51
CA TYR A 23 -26.37 -0.02 -0.92
C TYR A 23 -26.04 -1.49 -1.24
N PHE A 24 -24.99 -2.06 -0.64
CA PHE A 24 -24.62 -3.48 -0.87
C PHE A 24 -25.62 -4.49 -0.29
N ALA A 25 -26.49 -4.07 0.64
CA ALA A 25 -27.65 -4.85 1.06
C ALA A 25 -28.79 -4.93 0.01
N LYS A 26 -28.65 -4.24 -1.14
CA LYS A 26 -29.68 -4.15 -2.21
C LYS A 26 -29.17 -4.43 -3.61
N TYR A 27 -27.89 -4.13 -3.89
CA TYR A 27 -27.28 -4.22 -5.22
C TYR A 27 -25.96 -4.97 -5.13
N SER A 28 -25.60 -5.74 -6.16
CA SER A 28 -24.28 -6.38 -6.20
C SER A 28 -23.22 -5.36 -6.55
N ILE A 29 -22.04 -5.49 -5.95
CA ILE A 29 -20.83 -4.82 -6.42
C ILE A 29 -20.35 -5.37 -7.80
N GLU A 30 -21.07 -6.34 -8.36
CA GLU A 30 -20.92 -6.84 -9.74
C GLU A 30 -21.79 -6.09 -10.76
N ASP A 31 -22.81 -5.35 -10.31
CA ASP A 31 -23.66 -4.52 -11.18
C ASP A 31 -23.01 -3.15 -11.52
N LEU A 32 -21.89 -2.82 -10.87
CA LEU A 32 -21.17 -1.54 -10.96
C LEU A 32 -20.05 -1.56 -12.01
N THR A 33 -19.69 -0.39 -12.56
CA THR A 33 -18.49 -0.24 -13.41
C THR A 33 -17.22 -0.53 -12.61
N VAL A 34 -16.09 -0.82 -13.28
CA VAL A 34 -14.81 -1.12 -12.61
C VAL A 34 -14.29 0.13 -11.87
N GLU A 35 -14.60 1.28 -12.43
CA GLU A 35 -14.32 2.61 -11.93
C GLU A 35 -15.11 2.89 -10.64
N ASP A 36 -16.42 2.65 -10.65
CA ASP A 36 -17.27 2.75 -9.46
C ASP A 36 -16.81 1.75 -8.38
N GLN A 37 -16.62 0.47 -8.74
CA GLN A 37 -16.13 -0.57 -7.83
C GLN A 37 -14.84 -0.14 -7.13
N PHE A 38 -13.88 0.40 -7.88
CA PHE A 38 -12.64 0.92 -7.30
C PHE A 38 -12.92 2.03 -6.27
N LEU A 39 -13.78 3.00 -6.60
CA LEU A 39 -14.08 4.14 -5.71
C LEU A 39 -14.81 3.69 -4.44
N PHE A 40 -15.80 2.79 -4.56
CA PHE A 40 -16.48 2.19 -3.42
C PHE A 40 -15.51 1.39 -2.53
N ILE A 41 -14.63 0.56 -3.10
CA ILE A 41 -13.65 -0.22 -2.33
C ILE A 41 -12.59 0.69 -1.69
N GLN A 42 -12.10 1.71 -2.40
CA GLN A 42 -11.17 2.69 -1.84
C GLN A 42 -11.78 3.41 -0.64
N HIS A 43 -13.04 3.84 -0.76
CA HIS A 43 -13.76 4.48 0.34
C HIS A 43 -13.96 3.50 1.49
N LEU A 44 -14.45 2.27 1.23
CA LEU A 44 -14.72 1.26 2.26
C LEU A 44 -13.48 0.96 3.10
N ILE A 45 -12.33 0.70 2.44
CA ILE A 45 -11.05 0.47 3.12
C ILE A 45 -10.63 1.70 3.95
N LYS A 46 -10.76 2.92 3.40
CA LYS A 46 -10.42 4.15 4.15
C LYS A 46 -11.33 4.38 5.35
N SER A 47 -12.63 4.13 5.23
CA SER A 47 -13.59 4.27 6.33
C SER A 47 -13.33 3.27 7.44
N MET A 48 -13.05 2.00 7.11
CA MET A 48 -12.65 1.00 8.11
C MET A 48 -11.41 1.45 8.91
N SER A 49 -10.40 1.98 8.22
CA SER A 49 -9.16 2.51 8.81
C SER A 49 -9.36 3.76 9.68
N ILE A 50 -10.17 4.73 9.21
CA ILE A 50 -10.36 6.03 9.88
C ILE A 50 -11.33 5.94 11.06
N LEU A 51 -12.33 5.07 10.97
CA LEU A 51 -13.36 4.90 11.99
C LEU A 51 -12.95 3.90 13.08
N ASP A 52 -11.93 3.07 12.83
CA ASP A 52 -11.51 1.94 13.68
C ASP A 52 -12.63 0.89 13.79
N LEU A 53 -13.09 0.41 12.63
CA LEU A 53 -14.20 -0.55 12.52
C LEU A 53 -13.67 -1.99 12.44
N ASP A 54 -14.32 -2.89 13.18
CA ASP A 54 -14.09 -4.32 13.09
C ASP A 54 -14.16 -4.83 11.65
N THR A 55 -13.20 -5.68 11.29
CA THR A 55 -13.09 -6.34 9.98
C THR A 55 -14.12 -7.47 9.86
N THR A 56 -15.39 -7.10 9.75
CA THR A 56 -16.50 -8.03 9.48
C THR A 56 -16.21 -8.83 8.21
N THR A 57 -16.54 -10.13 8.22
CA THR A 57 -16.27 -11.04 7.08
C THR A 57 -16.87 -10.52 5.78
N LEU A 58 -18.10 -10.02 5.83
CA LEU A 58 -18.81 -9.42 4.69
C LEU A 58 -17.99 -8.32 3.99
N ASN A 59 -17.40 -7.39 4.75
CA ASN A 59 -16.56 -6.34 4.15
C ASN A 59 -15.29 -6.91 3.52
N VAL A 60 -14.66 -7.90 4.17
CA VAL A 60 -13.45 -8.57 3.65
C VAL A 60 -13.76 -9.32 2.35
N ASP A 61 -14.91 -10.00 2.27
CA ASP A 61 -15.34 -10.74 1.08
C ASP A 61 -15.70 -9.80 -0.07
N ILE A 62 -16.41 -8.69 0.19
CA ILE A 62 -16.71 -7.63 -0.79
C ILE A 62 -15.42 -7.01 -1.35
N ILE A 63 -14.46 -6.69 -0.47
CA ILE A 63 -13.14 -6.16 -0.87
C ILE A 63 -12.39 -7.19 -1.72
N LYS A 64 -12.33 -8.45 -1.28
CA LYS A 64 -11.60 -9.52 -1.97
C LYS A 64 -12.19 -9.79 -3.37
N GLY A 65 -13.49 -10.04 -3.49
CA GLY A 65 -14.12 -10.34 -4.79
C GLY A 65 -14.04 -9.17 -5.78
N SER A 66 -13.92 -7.94 -5.29
CA SER A 66 -13.70 -6.75 -6.13
C SER A 66 -12.24 -6.58 -6.54
N LEU A 67 -11.29 -6.84 -5.64
CA LEU A 67 -9.86 -6.91 -5.98
C LEU A 67 -9.57 -7.99 -7.03
N GLU A 68 -10.16 -9.17 -6.90
CA GLU A 68 -10.03 -10.28 -7.86
C GLU A 68 -10.57 -9.91 -9.25
N ARG A 69 -11.60 -9.06 -9.33
CA ARG A 69 -12.14 -8.54 -10.61
C ARG A 69 -11.29 -7.41 -11.19
N ILE A 70 -10.82 -6.44 -10.38
CA ILE A 70 -9.89 -5.38 -10.84
C ILE A 70 -8.60 -6.00 -11.38
N LEU A 71 -8.13 -7.12 -10.82
CA LEU A 71 -6.94 -7.85 -11.30
C LEU A 71 -7.08 -8.41 -12.72
N MET A 72 -8.31 -8.57 -13.24
CA MET A 72 -8.57 -9.02 -14.63
C MET A 72 -8.24 -7.95 -15.69
N TYR A 73 -7.96 -6.70 -15.27
CA TYR A 73 -7.65 -5.58 -16.15
C TYR A 73 -6.16 -5.20 -16.04
N PRO A 74 -5.27 -5.60 -16.97
CA PRO A 74 -3.82 -5.42 -16.82
C PRO A 74 -3.38 -3.98 -16.58
N SER A 75 -4.03 -3.00 -17.23
CA SER A 75 -3.75 -1.57 -17.03
C SER A 75 -4.14 -1.04 -15.64
N LEU A 76 -4.94 -1.78 -14.87
CA LEU A 76 -5.32 -1.45 -13.49
C LEU A 76 -4.46 -2.18 -12.44
N ASN A 77 -3.40 -2.91 -12.83
CA ASN A 77 -2.54 -3.60 -11.87
C ASN A 77 -1.97 -2.65 -10.79
N LEU A 78 -1.57 -1.42 -11.17
CA LEU A 78 -1.11 -0.40 -10.21
C LEU A 78 -2.22 0.06 -9.24
N HIS A 79 -3.46 0.13 -9.71
CA HIS A 79 -4.64 0.46 -8.92
C HIS A 79 -4.96 -0.65 -7.92
N TYR A 80 -4.89 -1.90 -8.37
CA TYR A 80 -4.97 -3.09 -7.52
C TYR A 80 -3.88 -3.07 -6.43
N GLN A 81 -2.60 -2.83 -6.76
CA GLN A 81 -1.54 -2.79 -5.72
C GLN A 81 -1.78 -1.67 -4.69
N TYR A 82 -2.32 -0.52 -5.11
CA TYR A 82 -2.71 0.57 -4.22
C TYR A 82 -3.84 0.16 -3.26
N LEU A 83 -4.94 -0.43 -3.74
CA LEU A 83 -6.02 -0.92 -2.88
C LEU A 83 -5.55 -2.06 -1.95
N CYS A 84 -4.80 -3.03 -2.47
CA CYS A 84 -4.23 -4.10 -1.66
C CYS A 84 -3.32 -3.54 -0.56
N GLY A 85 -2.50 -2.54 -0.86
CA GLY A 85 -1.64 -1.92 0.13
C GLY A 85 -2.40 -1.12 1.19
N LEU A 86 -3.45 -0.37 0.81
CA LEU A 86 -4.34 0.26 1.80
C LEU A 86 -4.92 -0.81 2.74
N PHE A 87 -5.48 -1.89 2.18
CA PHE A 87 -6.11 -2.94 2.98
C PHE A 87 -5.09 -3.67 3.90
N ILE A 88 -3.92 -4.02 3.37
CA ILE A 88 -2.86 -4.74 4.10
C ILE A 88 -2.23 -3.91 5.22
N PHE A 89 -2.06 -2.59 5.04
CA PHE A 89 -1.29 -1.76 5.97
C PHE A 89 -2.12 -0.77 6.79
N ASP A 90 -3.34 -0.42 6.35
CA ASP A 90 -4.19 0.58 7.00
C ASP A 90 -5.49 -0.03 7.60
N VAL A 91 -5.87 -1.28 7.26
CA VAL A 91 -7.09 -1.96 7.79
C VAL A 91 -6.81 -3.29 8.49
N LEU A 92 -5.98 -4.17 7.93
CA LEU A 92 -5.63 -5.42 8.60
C LEU A 92 -4.70 -5.14 9.80
N ASP A 93 -5.20 -5.31 11.03
CA ASP A 93 -4.31 -5.38 12.18
C ASP A 93 -3.47 -6.66 12.13
N ILE A 94 -2.23 -6.49 11.67
CA ILE A 94 -1.19 -7.51 11.55
C ILE A 94 -0.83 -8.13 12.92
N SER A 95 -1.21 -7.50 14.04
CA SER A 95 -1.04 -8.08 15.39
C SER A 95 -2.16 -9.05 15.80
N CYS A 96 -3.38 -8.90 15.27
CA CYS A 96 -4.54 -9.72 15.68
C CYS A 96 -4.95 -10.81 14.68
N TYR A 97 -4.81 -10.60 13.36
CA TYR A 97 -5.46 -11.49 12.37
C TYR A 97 -4.66 -12.76 11.95
N CYS A 98 -4.98 -13.86 12.65
CA CYS A 98 -4.96 -15.26 12.21
C CYS A 98 -3.61 -15.99 11.97
N PRO A 99 -3.35 -17.16 12.61
CA PRO A 99 -2.20 -18.02 12.31
C PRO A 99 -2.20 -18.71 10.94
N LEU A 100 -3.33 -18.86 10.24
CA LEU A 100 -3.34 -19.25 8.81
C LEU A 100 -2.70 -18.17 7.94
N TYR A 101 -2.67 -16.95 8.47
CA TYR A 101 -1.98 -15.76 7.98
C TYR A 101 -0.65 -15.53 8.72
N SER A 102 -0.02 -16.61 9.22
CA SER A 102 1.39 -16.65 9.65
C SER A 102 2.32 -16.28 8.49
N PHE A 103 2.45 -14.98 8.27
CA PHE A 103 3.24 -14.42 7.19
C PHE A 103 4.70 -14.35 7.61
N ASN A 104 5.56 -15.10 6.91
CA ASN A 104 7.00 -14.81 6.90
C ASN A 104 7.17 -13.42 6.24
N SER A 105 7.24 -12.40 7.09
CA SER A 105 6.74 -11.06 6.76
C SER A 105 7.64 -10.29 5.82
N LEU A 106 8.94 -10.56 5.87
CA LEU A 106 9.93 -10.08 4.89
C LEU A 106 9.63 -10.61 3.48
N THR A 107 9.19 -11.87 3.35
CA THR A 107 8.76 -12.46 2.07
C THR A 107 7.51 -11.77 1.50
N ARG A 108 6.61 -11.28 2.36
CA ARG A 108 5.46 -10.46 1.93
C ARG A 108 5.86 -9.05 1.52
N ILE A 109 6.68 -8.36 2.32
CA ILE A 109 7.21 -7.02 2.00
C ILE A 109 7.94 -7.08 0.64
N LYS A 110 8.78 -8.09 0.43
CA LYS A 110 9.42 -8.41 -0.86
C LYS A 110 8.40 -8.61 -1.99
N ARG A 111 7.42 -9.51 -1.83
CA ARG A 111 6.43 -9.81 -2.89
C ARG A 111 5.60 -8.57 -3.27
N PHE A 112 5.12 -7.84 -2.27
CA PHE A 112 4.36 -6.61 -2.47
C PHE A 112 5.19 -5.53 -3.20
N LEU A 113 6.43 -5.31 -2.75
CA LEU A 113 7.36 -4.37 -3.38
C LEU A 113 7.66 -4.74 -4.84
N ILE A 114 7.94 -6.03 -5.12
CA ILE A 114 8.13 -6.55 -6.48
C ILE A 114 6.88 -6.32 -7.35
N ASN A 115 5.68 -6.54 -6.80
CA ASN A 115 4.43 -6.30 -7.54
C ASN A 115 4.21 -4.81 -7.84
N VAL A 116 4.47 -3.91 -6.89
CA VAL A 116 4.40 -2.45 -7.10
C VAL A 116 5.40 -2.01 -8.19
N ILE A 117 6.65 -2.47 -8.12
CA ILE A 117 7.69 -2.18 -9.11
C ILE A 117 7.26 -2.66 -10.50
N ARG A 118 6.82 -3.91 -10.63
CA ARG A 118 6.35 -4.48 -11.90
C ARG A 118 5.12 -3.75 -12.46
N SER A 119 4.23 -3.28 -11.60
CA SER A 119 3.07 -2.48 -12.01
C SER A 119 3.47 -1.09 -12.53
N LEU A 120 4.53 -0.50 -11.97
CA LEU A 120 5.07 0.79 -12.40
C LEU A 120 5.94 0.69 -13.66
N SER A 121 6.42 -0.50 -14.04
CA SER A 121 7.20 -0.75 -15.25
C SER A 121 6.44 -1.55 -16.31
N ASP A 122 5.15 -1.84 -16.10
CA ASP A 122 4.33 -2.58 -17.05
C ASP A 122 4.19 -1.81 -18.37
N GLN A 123 4.33 -2.51 -19.49
CA GLN A 123 4.35 -1.85 -20.81
C GLN A 123 2.97 -1.34 -21.25
N VAL A 124 1.86 -1.90 -20.77
CA VAL A 124 0.51 -1.40 -21.08
C VAL A 124 0.22 -0.15 -20.26
N TYR A 125 0.51 -0.16 -18.96
CA TYR A 125 0.46 1.01 -18.09
C TYR A 125 1.34 2.16 -18.62
N VAL A 126 2.63 1.90 -18.86
CA VAL A 126 3.59 2.91 -19.36
C VAL A 126 3.17 3.48 -20.71
N ARG A 127 2.57 2.67 -21.59
CA ARG A 127 2.06 3.13 -22.88
C ARG A 127 0.88 4.06 -22.71
N LYS A 128 -0.19 3.63 -22.02
CA LYS A 128 -1.39 4.45 -21.76
C LYS A 128 -1.03 5.80 -21.14
N LEU A 129 -0.19 5.77 -20.11
CA LEU A 129 0.30 6.96 -19.40
C LEU A 129 1.01 7.98 -20.31
N LYS A 130 1.65 7.52 -21.40
CA LYS A 130 2.39 8.34 -22.38
C LYS A 130 1.55 8.74 -23.60
N GLU A 131 0.59 7.94 -24.01
CA GLU A 131 -0.20 8.13 -25.24
C GLU A 131 -1.58 8.75 -24.95
N GLU A 132 -2.27 8.26 -23.92
CA GLU A 132 -3.59 8.75 -23.47
C GLU A 132 -3.45 10.00 -22.58
N HIS A 133 -2.30 10.15 -21.89
CA HIS A 133 -2.01 11.16 -20.85
C HIS A 133 -2.98 11.19 -19.66
N THR A 134 -4.02 10.38 -19.68
CA THR A 134 -4.98 10.20 -18.61
C THR A 134 -4.84 8.84 -17.94
N ILE A 135 -5.63 8.65 -16.89
CA ILE A 135 -5.88 7.35 -16.25
C ILE A 135 -7.40 7.30 -16.08
N LEU A 136 -8.04 6.56 -16.99
CA LEU A 136 -9.49 6.47 -17.21
C LEU A 136 -10.31 6.52 -15.91
N LEU A 137 -9.85 5.76 -14.90
CA LEU A 137 -10.54 5.51 -13.64
C LEU A 137 -10.87 6.75 -12.79
N TYR A 138 -10.23 7.90 -13.02
CA TYR A 138 -10.50 9.13 -12.26
C TYR A 138 -10.92 10.33 -13.13
N GLU A 139 -11.05 10.17 -14.45
CA GLU A 139 -11.34 11.30 -15.34
C GLU A 139 -12.70 11.93 -15.05
N ASP A 140 -13.75 11.10 -15.00
CA ASP A 140 -15.12 11.59 -14.83
C ASP A 140 -15.36 12.09 -13.39
N LEU A 141 -14.71 11.46 -12.39
CA LEU A 141 -14.63 11.96 -11.01
C LEU A 141 -14.01 13.38 -10.96
N LYS A 142 -12.86 13.58 -11.62
CA LYS A 142 -12.17 14.88 -11.68
C LYS A 142 -13.01 15.96 -12.36
N LYS A 143 -13.65 15.59 -13.48
CA LYS A 143 -14.43 16.49 -14.33
C LYS A 143 -15.76 16.90 -13.68
N ASN A 144 -16.49 15.95 -13.10
CA ASN A 144 -17.88 16.13 -12.68
C ASN A 144 -18.04 16.38 -11.17
N HIS A 145 -17.08 15.97 -10.33
CA HIS A 145 -17.26 15.96 -8.87
C HIS A 145 -16.15 16.69 -8.09
N LEU A 146 -14.88 16.60 -8.51
CA LEU A 146 -13.78 17.27 -7.79
C LEU A 146 -13.67 18.78 -8.07
N SER A 147 -14.48 19.33 -8.97
CA SER A 147 -14.59 20.78 -9.21
C SER A 147 -15.00 21.57 -7.95
N ILE A 148 -15.63 20.92 -6.98
CA ILE A 148 -15.99 21.48 -5.66
C ILE A 148 -14.73 21.68 -4.77
N ILE A 149 -13.67 20.89 -4.99
CA ILE A 149 -12.47 20.92 -4.15
C ILE A 149 -11.42 21.86 -4.77
N THR A 150 -11.17 22.99 -4.12
CA THR A 150 -10.21 23.98 -4.65
C THR A 150 -8.78 23.47 -4.64
N LYS A 151 -7.96 23.92 -5.60
CA LYS A 151 -6.52 23.59 -5.69
C LYS A 151 -5.77 23.97 -4.41
N ASP A 152 -6.16 25.08 -3.77
CA ASP A 152 -5.55 25.56 -2.53
C ASP A 152 -5.92 24.68 -1.33
N LEU A 153 -7.15 24.17 -1.27
CA LEU A 153 -7.57 23.19 -0.25
C LEU A 153 -6.78 21.88 -0.41
N ILE A 154 -6.64 21.37 -1.64
CA ILE A 154 -5.82 20.20 -1.96
C ILE A 154 -4.36 20.45 -1.51
N HIS A 155 -3.75 21.58 -1.90
CA HIS A 155 -2.39 21.92 -1.51
C HIS A 155 -2.22 22.04 0.02
N THR A 156 -3.19 22.62 0.71
CA THR A 156 -3.21 22.77 2.18
C THR A 156 -3.29 21.41 2.88
N ILE A 157 -4.17 20.51 2.41
CA ILE A 157 -4.28 19.15 2.95
C ILE A 157 -2.98 18.37 2.73
N PHE A 158 -2.47 18.31 1.49
CA PHE A 158 -1.30 17.50 1.16
C PHE A 158 0.00 18.03 1.80
N SER A 159 0.16 19.36 1.95
CA SER A 159 1.26 19.95 2.73
C SER A 159 1.11 19.68 4.23
N GLY A 160 -0.11 19.73 4.78
CA GLY A 160 -0.45 19.30 6.13
C GLY A 160 -0.03 17.85 6.40
N CYS A 161 -0.48 16.91 5.55
CA CYS A 161 -0.13 15.48 5.62
C CYS A 161 1.38 15.25 5.60
N LYS A 162 2.13 15.99 4.76
CA LYS A 162 3.60 15.97 4.75
C LYS A 162 4.18 16.33 6.13
N THR A 163 3.75 17.45 6.73
CA THR A 163 4.30 17.88 8.03
C THR A 163 3.91 16.95 9.18
N PHE A 164 2.70 16.38 9.16
CA PHE A 164 2.25 15.42 10.15
C PHE A 164 3.09 14.13 10.09
N LYS A 165 3.22 13.53 8.89
CA LYS A 165 4.05 12.33 8.69
C LYS A 165 5.49 12.61 9.10
N MET A 166 6.10 13.72 8.68
CA MET A 166 7.48 14.10 9.06
C MET A 166 7.73 14.17 10.59
N LYS A 167 6.73 14.52 11.41
CA LYS A 167 6.91 14.59 12.87
C LYS A 167 7.02 13.21 13.55
N SER A 168 6.43 12.15 12.99
CA SER A 168 6.41 10.81 13.60
C SER A 168 7.69 9.98 13.40
N TYR A 169 8.71 10.52 12.72
CA TYR A 169 9.99 9.83 12.47
C TYR A 169 11.03 10.02 13.57
N LYS A 170 10.80 10.86 14.59
CA LYS A 170 11.83 11.21 15.60
C LYS A 170 12.21 10.11 16.60
N ILE A 171 11.61 8.91 16.53
CA ILE A 171 11.91 7.81 17.45
C ILE A 171 13.26 7.17 17.09
N LYS A 172 14.32 7.56 17.82
CA LYS A 172 15.68 7.03 17.65
C LYS A 172 15.79 5.59 18.17
N PHE A 173 15.58 4.61 17.29
CA PHE A 173 15.98 3.23 17.56
C PHE A 173 17.41 2.97 17.07
N VAL A 174 18.15 2.14 17.82
CA VAL A 174 19.53 1.73 17.47
C VAL A 174 19.47 0.78 16.27
N GLU A 175 20.28 1.03 15.24
CA GLU A 175 20.24 0.22 14.01
C GLU A 175 20.81 -1.21 14.14
N HIS A 176 21.39 -1.54 15.29
CA HIS A 176 21.96 -2.84 15.61
C HIS A 176 20.87 -3.91 15.65
N GLY A 177 20.75 -4.67 14.55
CA GLY A 177 19.92 -5.88 14.48
C GLY A 177 19.00 -6.00 13.27
N ARG A 178 18.77 -4.93 12.47
CA ARG A 178 17.96 -5.04 11.24
C ARG A 178 18.57 -6.06 10.27
N SER A 179 17.75 -6.95 9.70
CA SER A 179 18.19 -7.87 8.63
C SER A 179 18.66 -7.09 7.39
N THR A 180 19.68 -7.62 6.71
CA THR A 180 20.21 -7.07 5.45
C THR A 180 19.14 -6.96 4.37
N GLU A 181 18.36 -8.03 4.20
CA GLU A 181 17.18 -8.08 3.33
C GLU A 181 16.25 -6.87 3.52
N PHE A 182 15.88 -6.56 4.77
CA PHE A 182 14.97 -5.47 5.06
C PHE A 182 15.60 -4.10 4.73
N LYS A 183 16.91 -3.91 4.98
CA LYS A 183 17.61 -2.68 4.56
C LYS A 183 17.53 -2.51 3.03
N THR A 184 17.66 -3.60 2.27
CA THR A 184 17.49 -3.58 0.81
C THR A 184 16.05 -3.27 0.40
N TYR A 185 15.04 -3.96 0.94
CA TYR A 185 13.62 -3.68 0.61
C TYR A 185 13.22 -2.24 0.97
N LYS A 186 13.72 -1.71 2.10
CA LYS A 186 13.53 -0.31 2.51
C LYS A 186 14.12 0.66 1.47
N LYS A 187 15.40 0.51 1.10
CA LYS A 187 16.06 1.38 0.10
C LYS A 187 15.37 1.31 -1.27
N ILE A 188 14.99 0.12 -1.71
CA ILE A 188 14.28 -0.06 -2.99
C ILE A 188 12.91 0.63 -2.96
N MET A 189 12.19 0.57 -1.84
CA MET A 189 10.91 1.30 -1.68
C MET A 189 11.10 2.82 -1.61
N GLU A 190 12.11 3.32 -0.89
CA GLU A 190 12.49 4.75 -0.88
C GLU A 190 12.78 5.26 -2.29
N MET A 191 13.54 4.49 -3.07
CA MET A 191 13.86 4.80 -4.46
C MET A 191 12.62 4.73 -5.36
N THR A 192 11.76 3.71 -5.20
CA THR A 192 10.51 3.55 -5.95
C THR A 192 9.58 4.75 -5.74
N VAL A 193 9.39 5.21 -4.50
CA VAL A 193 8.59 6.40 -4.18
C VAL A 193 9.20 7.68 -4.79
N TYR A 194 10.53 7.82 -4.73
CA TYR A 194 11.23 8.96 -5.34
C TYR A 194 11.05 9.02 -6.87
N ILE A 195 11.25 7.89 -7.56
CA ILE A 195 11.05 7.77 -9.01
C ILE A 195 9.59 8.03 -9.37
N PHE A 196 8.64 7.36 -8.70
CA PHE A 196 7.22 7.51 -8.95
C PHE A 196 6.75 8.98 -8.81
N ASN A 197 7.25 9.71 -7.81
CA ASN A 197 6.99 11.15 -7.68
C ASN A 197 7.53 11.97 -8.87
N LYS A 198 8.67 11.56 -9.46
CA LYS A 198 9.36 12.25 -10.57
C LYS A 198 8.79 11.93 -11.95
N SER A 199 8.56 10.65 -12.27
CA SER A 199 8.27 10.15 -13.63
C SER A 199 6.97 9.34 -13.77
N ASN A 200 6.23 9.07 -12.68
CA ASN A 200 4.98 8.29 -12.66
C ASN A 200 5.09 6.80 -13.05
N TYR A 201 6.19 6.42 -13.71
CA TYR A 201 6.56 5.05 -14.05
C TYR A 201 8.04 4.78 -13.72
N LEU A 202 8.42 3.51 -13.64
CA LEU A 202 9.81 3.04 -13.56
C LEU A 202 10.26 2.59 -14.96
N ASP A 203 11.51 2.90 -15.32
CA ASP A 203 12.11 2.28 -16.51
C ASP A 203 12.23 0.76 -16.29
N LYS A 204 12.07 -0.03 -17.37
CA LYS A 204 12.12 -1.49 -17.26
C LYS A 204 13.48 -1.99 -16.74
N ILE A 205 14.59 -1.43 -17.20
CA ILE A 205 15.93 -1.85 -16.74
C ILE A 205 16.05 -1.61 -15.24
N MET A 206 15.65 -0.41 -14.80
CA MET A 206 15.68 -0.03 -13.39
C MET A 206 14.74 -0.88 -12.52
N ALA A 207 13.60 -1.30 -13.05
CA ALA A 207 12.68 -2.22 -12.37
C ALA A 207 13.25 -3.64 -12.26
N ASP A 208 13.84 -4.17 -13.34
CA ASP A 208 14.48 -5.49 -13.36
C ASP A 208 15.70 -5.54 -12.41
N ASP A 209 16.48 -4.45 -12.30
CA ASP A 209 17.55 -4.26 -11.31
C ASP A 209 17.02 -4.29 -9.86
N CYS A 210 15.89 -3.62 -9.60
CA CYS A 210 15.25 -3.61 -8.27
C CYS A 210 14.72 -4.99 -7.88
N VAL A 211 14.09 -5.70 -8.81
CA VAL A 211 13.58 -7.06 -8.58
C VAL A 211 14.75 -8.02 -8.32
N SER A 212 15.81 -7.96 -9.13
CA SER A 212 17.03 -8.75 -8.95
C SER A 212 17.69 -8.47 -7.58
N SER A 213 17.73 -7.21 -7.16
CA SER A 213 18.24 -6.80 -5.84
C SER A 213 17.40 -7.34 -4.67
N CYS A 214 16.10 -7.60 -4.88
CA CYS A 214 15.25 -8.28 -3.89
C CYS A 214 15.52 -9.80 -3.81
N ASP A 215 16.08 -10.43 -4.85
CA ASP A 215 16.33 -11.87 -4.90
C ASP A 215 17.73 -12.26 -4.41
N SER A 216 18.77 -11.49 -4.75
CA SER A 216 20.17 -11.79 -4.41
C SER A 216 20.42 -12.05 -2.92
N ASN A 217 19.76 -11.30 -2.02
CA ASN A 217 19.95 -11.47 -0.58
C ASN A 217 19.49 -12.85 -0.05
N SER A 218 18.47 -13.45 -0.66
CA SER A 218 17.83 -14.68 -0.15
C SER A 218 18.61 -15.97 -0.46
N ARG A 219 19.71 -15.90 -1.22
CA ARG A 219 20.58 -17.05 -1.54
C ARG A 219 21.78 -17.20 -0.62
N ASN A 220 22.12 -16.17 0.16
CA ASN A 220 23.31 -16.17 1.01
C ASN A 220 23.05 -16.70 2.43
N SER A 221 21.80 -17.04 2.77
CA SER A 221 21.47 -17.74 4.00
C SER A 221 21.67 -19.25 3.85
N SER A 222 22.48 -19.83 4.74
CA SER A 222 22.61 -21.27 5.00
C SER A 222 22.96 -22.17 3.81
N SER A 223 24.20 -22.09 3.35
CA SER A 223 24.93 -23.31 2.96
C SER A 223 25.36 -24.07 4.23
N ILE A 224 24.39 -24.62 4.97
CA ILE A 224 24.70 -25.52 6.09
C ILE A 224 25.33 -26.78 5.50
N SER A 225 26.55 -27.11 5.93
CA SER A 225 27.20 -28.36 5.57
C SER A 225 26.34 -29.52 6.05
N SER A 226 25.95 -30.41 5.13
CA SER A 226 25.16 -31.60 5.44
C SER A 226 26.00 -32.63 6.20
N THR A 227 26.11 -32.46 7.51
CA THR A 227 26.63 -33.47 8.44
C THR A 227 25.57 -34.53 8.65
N THR A 228 25.86 -35.75 8.17
CA THR A 228 24.92 -36.87 8.10
C THR A 228 24.79 -37.61 9.44
N ASP A 229 24.16 -36.99 10.43
CA ASP A 229 23.85 -37.64 11.70
C ASP A 229 22.55 -38.45 11.63
N ASN A 230 22.69 -39.78 11.62
CA ASN A 230 21.59 -40.72 11.65
C ASN A 230 21.02 -40.84 13.07
N SER A 231 19.90 -40.18 13.37
CA SER A 231 19.08 -40.51 14.54
C SER A 231 17.58 -40.38 14.26
N GLU A 232 16.88 -41.51 14.35
CA GLU A 232 15.43 -41.56 14.21
C GLU A 232 14.78 -41.13 15.53
N THR A 233 14.31 -39.88 15.63
CA THR A 233 13.51 -39.42 16.78
C THR A 233 12.31 -38.60 16.27
N ILE A 234 11.21 -39.29 16.01
CA ILE A 234 9.95 -38.65 15.58
C ILE A 234 9.39 -37.85 16.77
N SER A 235 9.40 -36.52 16.64
CA SER A 235 8.98 -35.59 17.69
C SER A 235 7.92 -34.65 17.13
N ASP A 236 6.64 -34.90 17.43
CA ASP A 236 5.49 -34.07 17.06
C ASP A 236 5.40 -32.76 17.88
N ASN A 237 6.52 -32.05 17.97
CA ASN A 237 6.59 -30.71 18.54
C ASN A 237 5.90 -29.72 17.60
N ARG A 238 4.58 -29.54 17.80
CA ARG A 238 3.83 -28.37 17.29
C ARG A 238 4.52 -27.10 17.78
N SER A 239 5.33 -26.49 16.93
CA SER A 239 6.05 -25.27 17.24
C SER A 239 5.05 -24.16 17.54
N VAL A 240 5.07 -23.67 18.78
CA VAL A 240 4.24 -22.54 19.21
C VAL A 240 4.53 -21.35 18.27
N PRO A 241 3.51 -20.70 17.68
CA PRO A 241 3.72 -19.57 16.77
C PRO A 241 4.63 -18.53 17.41
N ALA A 242 5.77 -18.27 16.78
CA ALA A 242 6.80 -17.40 17.32
C ALA A 242 6.22 -15.99 17.53
N LYS A 243 6.01 -15.60 18.80
CA LYS A 243 5.49 -14.28 19.17
C LYS A 243 6.28 -13.21 18.43
N PHE A 244 5.57 -12.31 17.73
CA PHE A 244 6.21 -11.28 16.90
C PHE A 244 7.27 -10.52 17.69
N THR A 245 8.54 -10.68 17.31
CA THR A 245 9.62 -9.95 17.98
C THR A 245 9.42 -8.45 17.78
N PRO A 246 9.65 -7.59 18.80
CA PRO A 246 9.47 -6.13 18.65
C PRO A 246 10.26 -5.53 17.48
N LYS A 247 11.41 -6.15 17.16
CA LYS A 247 12.24 -5.89 15.98
C LYS A 247 11.45 -5.98 14.66
N PHE A 248 10.58 -6.96 14.49
CA PHE A 248 9.77 -7.08 13.27
C PHE A 248 8.68 -6.00 13.21
N LEU A 249 7.93 -5.77 14.29
CA LEU A 249 6.90 -4.72 14.32
C LEU A 249 7.48 -3.33 13.98
N PHE A 250 8.72 -3.06 14.42
CA PHE A 250 9.45 -1.87 14.02
C PHE A 250 9.80 -1.84 12.52
N GLN A 251 10.31 -2.93 11.94
CA GLN A 251 10.58 -3.03 10.49
C GLN A 251 9.29 -2.82 9.67
N LEU A 252 8.18 -3.43 10.09
CA LEU A 252 6.86 -3.23 9.49
C LEU A 252 6.43 -1.76 9.53
N SER A 253 6.59 -1.09 10.67
CA SER A 253 6.28 0.35 10.81
C SER A 253 7.17 1.23 9.92
N GLU A 254 8.45 0.89 9.72
CA GLU A 254 9.30 1.60 8.76
C GLU A 254 8.83 1.41 7.31
N PHE A 255 8.39 0.21 6.93
CA PHE A 255 7.88 -0.03 5.57
C PHE A 255 6.51 0.63 5.35
N HIS A 256 5.60 0.52 6.32
CA HIS A 256 4.31 1.21 6.31
C HIS A 256 4.47 2.72 6.13
N LYS A 257 5.45 3.34 6.80
CA LYS A 257 5.76 4.76 6.63
C LYS A 257 6.16 5.11 5.18
N LEU A 258 6.86 4.23 4.46
CA LEU A 258 7.19 4.44 3.04
C LEU A 258 5.98 4.18 2.13
N TRP A 259 5.19 3.16 2.41
CA TRP A 259 3.91 2.92 1.74
C TRP A 259 2.94 4.11 1.89
N SER A 260 2.88 4.68 3.08
CA SER A 260 2.07 5.87 3.38
C SER A 260 2.58 7.13 2.66
N TRP A 261 3.83 7.15 2.16
CA TRP A 261 4.32 8.15 1.20
C TRP A 261 3.96 7.79 -0.24
N PHE A 262 4.04 6.52 -0.65
CA PHE A 262 3.56 6.07 -1.95
C PHE A 262 2.09 6.47 -2.17
N ASN A 263 1.21 6.18 -1.21
CA ASN A 263 -0.20 6.57 -1.24
C ASN A 263 -0.39 8.07 -1.39
N LEU A 264 0.41 8.88 -0.67
CA LEU A 264 0.33 10.33 -0.76
C LEU A 264 0.74 10.86 -2.16
N VAL A 265 1.73 10.23 -2.80
CA VAL A 265 2.16 10.54 -4.17
C VAL A 265 1.12 10.07 -5.19
N TYR A 266 0.55 8.88 -5.01
CA TYR A 266 -0.48 8.29 -5.87
C TYR A 266 -1.75 9.15 -5.87
N GLU A 267 -2.27 9.48 -4.69
CA GLU A 267 -3.51 10.26 -4.54
C GLU A 267 -3.37 11.70 -5.04
N TYR A 268 -2.20 12.32 -4.82
CA TYR A 268 -1.94 13.67 -5.31
C TYR A 268 -1.82 13.75 -6.83
N LYS A 269 -1.37 12.70 -7.52
CA LYS A 269 -1.28 12.65 -8.99
C LYS A 269 -2.59 12.23 -9.65
N PHE A 270 -3.17 11.13 -9.17
CA PHE A 270 -4.20 10.42 -9.93
C PHE A 270 -5.61 10.78 -9.49
N ILE A 271 -5.81 11.14 -8.21
CA ILE A 271 -7.14 11.46 -7.67
C ILE A 271 -7.36 12.97 -7.63
N TYR A 272 -6.61 13.68 -6.79
CA TYR A 272 -6.94 15.08 -6.46
C TYR A 272 -6.24 16.11 -7.36
N GLY A 273 -5.00 15.86 -7.77
CA GLY A 273 -4.23 16.76 -8.62
C GLY A 273 -4.09 16.28 -10.06
N ASP A 274 -3.15 16.91 -10.78
CA ASP A 274 -2.77 16.53 -12.14
C ASP A 274 -1.72 15.40 -12.17
N ILE A 275 -1.66 14.64 -13.27
CA ILE A 275 -0.66 13.59 -13.53
C ILE A 275 0.78 14.11 -13.39
N ASN A 276 1.04 15.37 -13.73
CA ASN A 276 2.36 16.00 -13.61
C ASN A 276 2.66 16.54 -12.20
N SER A 277 1.72 16.47 -11.25
CA SER A 277 1.89 16.98 -9.88
C SER A 277 3.00 16.23 -9.13
N LYS A 278 3.90 16.97 -8.47
CA LYS A 278 5.06 16.37 -7.77
C LYS A 278 5.28 17.07 -6.42
N PHE A 279 5.66 16.30 -5.41
CA PHE A 279 6.21 16.87 -4.18
C PHE A 279 7.61 17.42 -4.46
N THR A 280 7.79 18.72 -4.25
CA THR A 280 9.05 19.44 -4.46
C THR A 280 10.15 19.04 -3.49
N ASP A 281 9.76 18.58 -2.30
CA ASP A 281 10.66 18.26 -1.19
C ASP A 281 10.37 16.86 -0.63
N LEU A 282 10.88 15.86 -1.36
CA LEU A 282 11.12 14.50 -0.87
C LEU A 282 12.61 14.28 -0.52
N LYS A 283 13.35 15.35 -0.16
CA LYS A 283 14.81 15.29 0.10
C LYS A 283 15.20 14.41 1.29
N PHE A 284 14.22 13.98 2.09
CA PHE A 284 14.39 13.01 3.17
C PHE A 284 14.49 11.56 2.67
N LEU A 285 13.97 11.25 1.47
CA LEU A 285 14.16 9.94 0.82
C LEU A 285 15.51 9.85 0.09
N SER A 286 15.95 10.95 -0.53
CA SER A 286 17.13 10.99 -1.39
C SER A 286 18.46 11.19 -0.64
N LYS A 287 18.67 10.47 0.47
CA LYS A 287 19.90 10.54 1.28
C LYS A 287 20.77 9.27 1.20
N HIS A 288 20.39 8.31 0.36
CA HIS A 288 20.97 6.96 0.28
C HIS A 288 21.07 6.49 -1.16
#